data_AF-A0A949IV55-F1
#
_entry.id   AF-A0A949IV55-F1
#
_cell.length_a   1.000
_cell.length_b   1.000
_cell.length_c   1.000
_cell.angle_alpha   90.00
_cell.angle_beta   90.00
_cell.angle_gamma   90.00
#
_symmetry.space_group_name_H-M   'P 1'
#
loop_
_entity.id
_entity.type
_entity.pdbx_description
1 polymer ?
#
loop_
_entity_poly.entity_id
_entity_poly.type
_entity_poly.pdbx_seq_one_letter_code
_entity_poly.pdbx_strand_id
1 'polypeptide(L)'
;MLYVLLAVGLLAALTYYFAQDSNENYAAQDAIHISEELYAQINMIKAAVVECSLEYPNGGPYVGGVSENSNNPFPINPSSANVTQEVAGCTATSNAPNCIAAFGNDDVSNLSCPGAGIGYEMLFSGANNQGRYLPPMPAGFTDWFYGNDATGVYITTTTTAPSDPASIDALDRLMGKFTSTQAVHATGSTSFKVWIKNDS
;
A
#
# COMPACT_ATOMS: atom_id res chain seq x y z
N MET A 1 30.57 43.09 -34.07
CA MET A 1 29.23 42.50 -33.88
C MET A 1 29.25 40.99 -33.63
N LEU A 2 30.06 40.20 -34.37
CA LEU A 2 30.17 38.75 -34.18
C LEU A 2 30.42 38.32 -32.72
N TYR A 3 31.35 38.99 -32.02
CA TYR A 3 31.70 38.68 -30.62
C TYR A 3 30.56 38.88 -29.62
N VAL A 4 29.65 39.83 -29.87
CA VAL A 4 28.50 40.09 -29.00
C VAL A 4 27.46 38.98 -29.15
N LEU A 5 27.23 38.52 -30.38
CA LEU A 5 26.32 37.39 -30.65
C LEU A 5 26.85 36.08 -30.06
N LEU A 6 28.16 35.87 -30.12
CA LEU A 6 28.82 34.71 -29.52
C LEU A 6 28.69 34.71 -27.99
N ALA A 7 28.88 35.87 -27.34
CA ALA A 7 28.72 36.02 -25.90
C ALA A 7 27.27 35.79 -25.43
N VAL A 8 26.28 36.33 -26.14
CA VAL A 8 24.86 36.12 -25.81
C VAL A 8 24.45 34.66 -26.01
N GLY A 9 24.93 34.00 -27.07
CA GLY A 9 24.67 32.58 -27.30
C GLY A 9 25.24 31.68 -26.20
N LEU A 10 26.46 31.97 -25.74
CA LEU A 10 27.10 31.23 -24.64
C LEU A 10 26.37 31.44 -23.31
N LEU A 11 25.92 32.66 -23.02
CA LEU A 11 25.16 32.95 -21.79
C LEU A 11 23.80 32.22 -21.78
N ALA A 12 23.11 32.18 -22.93
CA ALA A 12 21.85 31.45 -23.07
C ALA A 12 22.02 29.94 -22.90
N ALA A 13 23.08 29.36 -23.49
CA ALA A 13 23.40 27.94 -23.33
C ALA A 13 23.72 27.58 -21.88
N LEU A 14 24.48 28.44 -21.19
CA LEU A 14 24.82 28.24 -19.77
C LEU A 14 23.58 28.32 -18.87
N THR A 15 22.68 29.27 -19.14
CA THR A 15 21.44 29.45 -18.38
C THR A 15 20.49 28.26 -18.58
N TYR A 16 20.40 27.75 -19.82
CA TYR A 16 19.62 26.54 -20.11
C TYR A 16 20.16 25.32 -19.37
N TYR A 17 21.49 25.14 -19.35
CA TYR A 17 22.12 24.00 -18.67
C TYR A 17 21.86 24.04 -17.16
N PHE A 18 22.03 25.19 -16.51
CA PHE A 18 21.74 25.33 -15.09
C PHE A 18 20.25 25.15 -14.75
N ALA A 19 19.35 25.61 -15.61
CA ALA A 19 17.91 25.42 -15.41
C ALA A 19 17.50 23.94 -15.54
N GLN A 20 18.11 23.19 -16.45
CA GLN A 20 17.83 21.77 -16.61
C GLN A 20 18.35 20.95 -15.42
N ASP A 21 19.60 21.18 -15.01
CA ASP A 21 20.26 20.44 -13.93
C ASP A 21 19.54 20.67 -12.58
N SER A 22 19.03 21.89 -12.34
CA SER A 22 18.28 22.21 -11.11
C SER A 22 16.96 21.45 -11.00
N ASN A 23 16.26 21.25 -12.12
CA ASN A 23 14.97 20.56 -12.14
C ASN A 23 15.14 19.03 -11.98
N GLU A 24 16.18 18.46 -12.59
CA GLU A 24 16.52 17.04 -12.45
C GLU A 24 16.95 16.71 -11.00
N ASN A 25 17.71 17.60 -10.36
CA ASN A 25 18.11 17.44 -8.96
C ASN A 25 16.93 17.50 -7.98
N TYR A 26 15.94 18.38 -8.20
CA TYR A 26 14.75 18.47 -7.36
C TYR A 26 13.88 17.22 -7.49
N ALA A 27 13.60 16.77 -8.72
CA ALA A 27 12.81 15.56 -8.97
C ALA A 27 13.47 14.31 -8.37
N ALA A 28 14.81 14.20 -8.44
CA ALA A 28 15.54 13.10 -7.83
C ALA A 28 15.46 13.11 -6.29
N GLN A 29 15.51 14.28 -5.65
CA GLN A 29 15.34 14.39 -4.19
C GLN A 29 13.92 14.04 -3.75
N ASP A 30 12.92 14.51 -4.51
CA ASP A 30 11.52 14.19 -4.26
C ASP A 30 11.26 12.69 -4.38
N ALA A 31 11.79 12.04 -5.43
CA ALA A 31 11.69 10.60 -5.61
C ALA A 31 12.33 9.81 -4.45
N ILE A 32 13.46 10.28 -3.91
CA ILE A 32 14.08 9.68 -2.72
C ILE A 32 13.13 9.78 -1.52
N HIS A 33 12.61 10.98 -1.25
CA HIS A 33 11.71 11.21 -0.12
C HIS A 33 10.45 10.34 -0.21
N ILE A 34 9.79 10.32 -1.37
CA ILE A 34 8.61 9.49 -1.63
C ILE A 34 8.95 8.01 -1.41
N SER A 35 10.08 7.53 -1.92
CA SER A 35 10.49 6.12 -1.74
C SER A 35 10.68 5.73 -0.27
N GLU A 36 11.13 6.67 0.58
CA GLU A 36 11.29 6.44 2.01
C GLU A 36 9.96 6.41 2.74
N GLU A 37 9.04 7.32 2.39
CA GLU A 37 7.68 7.32 2.94
C GLU A 37 6.92 6.05 2.58
N LEU A 38 6.95 5.64 1.30
CA LEU A 38 6.32 4.39 0.86
C LEU A 38 6.93 3.18 1.58
N TYR A 39 8.25 3.14 1.75
CA TYR A 39 8.92 2.07 2.49
C TYR A 39 8.48 2.00 3.95
N ALA A 40 8.37 3.15 4.62
CA ALA A 40 7.88 3.21 6.00
C ALA A 40 6.44 2.69 6.11
N GLN A 41 5.57 3.09 5.19
CA GLN A 41 4.18 2.63 5.12
C GLN A 41 4.10 1.12 4.90
N ILE A 42 4.85 0.58 3.93
CA ILE A 42 4.90 -0.86 3.67
C ILE A 42 5.26 -1.64 4.93
N ASN A 43 6.27 -1.21 5.66
CA ASN A 43 6.71 -1.91 6.87
C ASN A 43 5.68 -1.81 8.00
N MET A 44 5.01 -0.67 8.14
CA MET A 44 3.91 -0.51 9.10
C MET A 44 2.76 -1.46 8.78
N ILE A 45 2.37 -1.56 7.51
CA ILE A 45 1.30 -2.45 7.06
C ILE A 45 1.68 -3.91 7.28
N LYS A 46 2.88 -4.31 6.85
CA LYS A 46 3.39 -5.67 7.04
C LYS A 46 3.42 -6.06 8.51
N ALA A 47 3.90 -5.18 9.38
CA ALA A 47 3.94 -5.44 10.81
C ALA A 47 2.53 -5.66 11.38
N ALA A 48 1.57 -4.81 11.05
CA ALA A 48 0.20 -4.94 11.55
C ALA A 48 -0.50 -6.22 11.07
N VAL A 49 -0.31 -6.58 9.80
CA VAL A 49 -0.88 -7.80 9.23
C VAL A 49 -0.25 -9.06 9.83
N VAL A 50 1.07 -9.08 10.02
CA VAL A 50 1.76 -10.20 10.66
C VAL A 50 1.37 -10.30 12.13
N GLU A 51 1.30 -9.20 12.86
CA GLU A 51 0.89 -9.19 14.26
C GLU A 51 -0.50 -9.76 14.44
N CYS A 52 -1.45 -9.37 13.59
CA CYS A 52 -2.78 -9.97 13.55
C CYS A 52 -2.72 -11.50 13.40
N SER A 53 -1.91 -12.00 12.46
CA SER A 53 -1.75 -13.44 12.22
C SER A 53 -1.10 -14.19 13.41
N LEU A 54 -0.31 -13.48 14.22
CA LEU A 54 0.35 -14.02 15.42
C LEU A 54 -0.57 -14.01 16.64
N GLU A 55 -1.37 -12.96 16.78
CA GLU A 55 -2.38 -12.83 17.84
C GLU A 55 -3.48 -13.88 17.66
N TYR A 56 -3.83 -14.18 16.40
CA TYR A 56 -4.89 -15.11 16.02
C TYR A 56 -4.36 -16.25 15.14
N PRO A 57 -3.59 -17.21 15.69
CA PRO A 57 -2.92 -18.25 14.89
C PRO A 57 -3.91 -19.22 14.22
N ASN A 58 -5.15 -19.28 14.69
CA ASN A 58 -6.22 -20.08 14.08
C ASN A 58 -7.05 -19.28 13.05
N GLY A 59 -6.79 -17.97 12.90
CA GLY A 59 -7.55 -17.06 12.06
C GLY A 59 -8.85 -16.56 12.67
N GLY A 60 -9.79 -16.20 11.79
CA GLY A 60 -11.15 -15.79 12.11
C GLY A 60 -11.99 -16.89 12.78
N PRO A 61 -13.09 -16.50 13.45
CA PRO A 61 -13.99 -17.47 14.03
C PRO A 61 -14.66 -18.29 12.92
N TYR A 62 -14.18 -19.52 12.74
CA TYR A 62 -14.66 -20.55 11.81
C TYR A 62 -16.18 -20.76 11.85
N VAL A 63 -16.98 -19.99 11.10
CA VAL A 63 -18.44 -20.19 11.02
C VAL A 63 -18.78 -21.02 9.77
N GLY A 64 -18.92 -22.34 9.96
CA GLY A 64 -19.63 -23.19 9.00
C GLY A 64 -18.79 -24.08 8.07
N GLY A 65 -17.50 -24.31 8.33
CA GLY A 65 -16.76 -25.37 7.62
C GLY A 65 -16.19 -24.97 6.25
N VAL A 66 -16.26 -23.68 5.90
CA VAL A 66 -15.58 -23.11 4.72
C VAL A 66 -14.21 -22.57 5.15
N SER A 67 -13.17 -22.83 4.35
CA SER A 67 -11.87 -22.19 4.53
C SER A 67 -12.06 -20.68 4.34
N GLU A 68 -12.02 -19.90 5.43
CA GLU A 68 -12.37 -18.48 5.44
C GLU A 68 -11.50 -17.64 4.50
N ASN A 69 -10.24 -18.03 4.30
CA ASN A 69 -9.40 -17.55 3.22
C ASN A 69 -8.28 -18.56 2.88
N SER A 70 -7.64 -18.39 1.72
CA SER A 70 -6.57 -19.29 1.21
C SER A 70 -5.28 -19.24 2.04
N ASN A 71 -5.07 -18.19 2.84
CA ASN A 71 -3.85 -17.96 3.61
C ASN A 71 -4.12 -17.79 5.10
N ASN A 72 -4.94 -18.64 5.70
CA ASN A 72 -5.14 -18.59 7.14
C ASN A 72 -3.77 -18.73 7.86
N PRO A 73 -3.42 -17.90 8.86
CA PRO A 73 -4.25 -16.99 9.66
C PRO A 73 -4.26 -15.50 9.23
N PHE A 74 -3.88 -15.16 8.01
CA PHE A 74 -3.87 -13.76 7.57
C PHE A 74 -5.28 -13.18 7.42
N PRO A 75 -5.45 -11.84 7.56
CA PRO A 75 -6.72 -11.16 7.35
C PRO A 75 -7.36 -11.49 6.01
N ILE A 76 -8.68 -11.52 5.99
CA ILE A 76 -9.46 -11.64 4.76
C ILE A 76 -9.50 -10.30 3.99
N ASN A 77 -9.72 -10.37 2.68
CA ASN A 77 -9.91 -9.17 1.86
C ASN A 77 -11.14 -8.37 2.34
N PRO A 78 -11.04 -7.04 2.54
CA PRO A 78 -12.15 -6.22 3.05
C PRO A 78 -13.43 -6.28 2.23
N SER A 79 -13.33 -6.48 0.91
CA SER A 79 -14.49 -6.59 0.01
C SER A 79 -15.10 -8.00 -0.06
N SER A 80 -14.50 -8.98 0.60
CA SER A 80 -14.99 -10.36 0.57
C SER A 80 -16.37 -10.48 1.23
N ALA A 81 -17.28 -11.19 0.57
CA ALA A 81 -18.60 -11.49 1.12
C ALA A 81 -18.54 -12.25 2.47
N ASN A 82 -17.43 -12.94 2.73
CA ASN A 82 -17.23 -13.69 3.97
C ASN A 82 -17.01 -12.77 5.19
N VAL A 83 -16.56 -11.52 5.01
CA VAL A 83 -16.42 -10.53 6.09
C VAL A 83 -17.74 -10.33 6.86
N THR A 84 -18.87 -10.43 6.16
CA THR A 84 -20.20 -10.24 6.76
C THR A 84 -20.73 -11.44 7.55
N GLN A 85 -20.16 -12.64 7.38
CA GLN A 85 -20.75 -13.89 7.83
C GLN A 85 -20.17 -14.43 9.16
N GLU A 86 -19.03 -13.92 9.63
CA GLU A 86 -18.27 -14.59 10.71
C GLU A 86 -18.73 -14.27 12.14
N VAL A 87 -19.80 -13.49 12.34
CA VAL A 87 -20.45 -13.43 13.66
C VAL A 87 -21.92 -13.80 13.56
N ALA A 88 -22.32 -14.84 14.29
CA ALA A 88 -23.72 -15.19 14.48
C ALA A 88 -24.50 -13.97 14.99
N GLY A 89 -25.36 -13.38 14.14
CA GLY A 89 -26.11 -12.16 14.43
C GLY A 89 -25.66 -10.91 13.69
N CYS A 90 -24.56 -10.97 12.92
CA CYS A 90 -24.25 -9.94 11.93
C CYS A 90 -25.24 -10.02 10.77
N THR A 91 -25.99 -8.95 10.60
CA THR A 91 -26.74 -8.66 9.37
C THR A 91 -26.11 -7.40 8.77
N ALA A 92 -26.19 -7.21 7.46
CA ALA A 92 -25.69 -6.00 6.81
C ALA A 92 -26.29 -4.68 7.36
N THR A 93 -27.30 -4.78 8.23
CA THR A 93 -28.02 -3.69 8.90
C THR A 93 -27.77 -3.58 10.41
N SER A 94 -27.01 -4.49 11.03
CA SER A 94 -26.75 -4.43 12.47
C SER A 94 -25.48 -3.63 12.78
N ASN A 95 -25.66 -2.45 13.38
CA ASN A 95 -24.62 -1.68 14.09
C ASN A 95 -24.16 -2.39 15.38
N ALA A 96 -23.99 -3.71 15.34
CA ALA A 96 -23.43 -4.44 16.48
C ALA A 96 -21.93 -4.15 16.55
N PRO A 97 -21.36 -3.91 17.74
CA PRO A 97 -19.99 -3.41 17.93
C PRO A 97 -18.89 -4.36 17.44
N ASN A 98 -19.27 -5.56 17.02
CA ASN A 98 -18.42 -6.67 16.59
C ASN A 98 -18.67 -7.09 15.13
N CYS A 99 -19.52 -6.37 14.40
CA CYS A 99 -19.82 -6.64 12.99
C CYS A 99 -19.12 -5.63 12.09
N ILE A 100 -18.32 -6.12 11.15
CA ILE A 100 -17.79 -5.32 10.06
C ILE A 100 -18.54 -5.76 8.80
N ALA A 101 -19.17 -4.79 8.12
CA ALA A 101 -19.75 -5.06 6.82
C ALA A 101 -18.64 -5.18 5.77
N ALA A 102 -18.83 -6.01 4.74
CA ALA A 102 -17.92 -6.01 3.59
C ALA A 102 -17.84 -4.60 3.01
N PHE A 103 -16.60 -4.16 2.74
CA PHE A 103 -16.34 -2.87 2.13
C PHE A 103 -16.52 -2.95 0.61
N GLY A 104 -16.71 -1.79 -0.03
CA GLY A 104 -16.80 -1.73 -1.49
C GLY A 104 -15.45 -1.89 -2.21
N ASN A 105 -14.34 -1.98 -1.47
CA ASN A 105 -12.98 -2.07 -1.96
C ASN A 105 -12.08 -2.81 -0.97
N ASP A 106 -10.86 -3.13 -1.39
CA ASP A 106 -9.85 -3.83 -0.59
C ASP A 106 -8.77 -2.88 -0.05
N ASP A 107 -9.12 -1.62 0.23
CA ASP A 107 -8.18 -0.65 0.76
C ASP A 107 -7.62 -1.14 2.10
N VAL A 108 -6.32 -0.95 2.35
CA VAL A 108 -5.69 -1.35 3.61
C VAL A 108 -6.28 -0.58 4.80
N SER A 109 -6.80 0.63 4.58
CA SER A 109 -7.54 1.39 5.59
C SER A 109 -8.79 0.65 6.10
N ASN A 110 -9.36 -0.22 5.27
CA ASN A 110 -10.52 -1.06 5.56
C ASN A 110 -10.15 -2.45 6.09
N LEU A 111 -8.86 -2.72 6.28
CA LEU A 111 -8.39 -4.02 6.73
C LEU A 111 -8.75 -4.25 8.20
N SER A 112 -9.35 -5.40 8.47
CA SER A 112 -9.74 -5.82 9.80
C SER A 112 -9.01 -7.10 10.19
N CYS A 113 -8.56 -7.15 11.43
CA CYS A 113 -8.05 -8.36 12.04
C CYS A 113 -9.21 -9.18 12.62
N PRO A 114 -9.27 -10.51 12.39
CA PRO A 114 -10.11 -11.38 13.20
C PRO A 114 -9.74 -11.22 14.68
N GLY A 115 -10.71 -10.95 15.56
CA GLY A 115 -10.44 -10.63 16.97
C GLY A 115 -10.66 -11.80 17.93
N ALA A 116 -10.17 -11.66 19.16
CA ALA A 116 -10.27 -12.63 20.26
C ALA A 116 -11.70 -12.69 20.78
N GLY A 117 -12.56 -13.45 20.10
CA GLY A 117 -13.95 -13.64 20.47
C GLY A 117 -14.88 -13.64 19.26
N ILE A 118 -16.06 -13.04 19.43
CA ILE A 118 -17.14 -13.01 18.43
C ILE A 118 -17.07 -11.76 17.54
N GLY A 119 -15.90 -11.32 17.06
CA GLY A 119 -15.84 -10.07 16.27
C GLY A 119 -14.53 -9.77 15.57
N TYR A 120 -14.55 -8.71 14.75
CA TYR A 120 -13.40 -8.16 14.05
C TYR A 120 -13.02 -6.77 14.58
N GLU A 121 -11.73 -6.45 14.57
CA GLU A 121 -11.21 -5.12 14.88
C GLU A 121 -10.51 -4.52 13.68
N MET A 122 -10.70 -3.22 13.45
CA MET A 122 -10.04 -2.55 12.34
C MET A 122 -8.55 -2.34 12.66
N LEU A 123 -7.67 -2.55 11.68
CA LEU A 123 -6.24 -2.38 11.91
C LEU A 123 -5.84 -0.91 11.96
N PHE A 124 -6.43 -0.05 11.13
CA PHE A 124 -5.94 1.33 10.92
C PHE A 124 -6.99 2.44 11.03
N SER A 125 -8.28 2.13 11.02
CA SER A 125 -9.34 3.15 10.95
C SER A 125 -10.56 2.81 11.80
N GLY A 126 -11.43 3.80 12.06
CA GLY A 126 -12.69 3.61 12.79
C GLY A 126 -12.58 3.68 14.32
N ALA A 127 -13.72 3.52 14.99
CA ALA A 127 -13.85 3.69 16.44
C ALA A 127 -13.21 2.55 17.27
N ASN A 128 -13.00 1.39 16.64
CA ASN A 128 -12.42 0.19 17.24
C ASN A 128 -11.07 -0.15 16.58
N ASN A 129 -10.28 0.85 16.21
CA ASN A 129 -8.94 0.59 15.68
C ASN A 129 -7.99 0.19 16.81
N GLN A 130 -6.94 -0.58 16.49
CA GLN A 130 -5.89 -0.91 17.47
C GLN A 130 -4.94 0.28 17.77
N GLY A 131 -5.44 1.52 17.69
CA GLY A 131 -4.66 2.75 17.91
C GLY A 131 -3.62 3.04 16.82
N ARG A 132 -3.65 2.32 15.69
CA ARG A 132 -2.74 2.54 14.55
C ARG A 132 -3.39 3.49 13.56
N TYR A 133 -2.57 4.34 12.97
CA TYR A 133 -2.98 5.26 11.91
C TYR A 133 -2.07 5.09 10.72
N LEU A 134 -2.64 4.83 9.55
CA LEU A 134 -1.92 4.94 8.30
C LEU A 134 -1.60 6.41 8.06
N PRO A 135 -0.33 6.78 7.84
CA PRO A 135 -0.01 8.11 7.37
C PRO A 135 -0.66 8.33 5.99
N PRO A 136 -0.91 9.59 5.61
CA PRO A 136 -1.50 9.88 4.30
C PRO A 136 -0.60 9.36 3.19
N MET A 137 -1.21 8.94 2.08
CA MET A 137 -0.47 8.51 0.91
C MET A 137 0.31 9.69 0.30
N PRO A 138 1.56 9.50 -0.15
CA PRO A 138 2.30 10.54 -0.85
C PRO A 138 1.55 10.98 -2.10
N ALA A 139 1.70 12.26 -2.47
CA ALA A 139 1.06 12.78 -3.67
C ALA A 139 1.46 11.99 -4.92
N GLY A 140 0.51 11.73 -5.81
CA GLY A 140 0.75 10.97 -7.03
C GLY A 140 0.55 9.46 -6.90
N PHE A 141 0.08 8.96 -5.75
CA PHE A 141 -0.22 7.54 -5.54
C PHE A 141 -1.66 7.31 -5.08
N THR A 142 -2.21 6.16 -5.45
CA THR A 142 -3.46 5.65 -4.91
C THR A 142 -3.24 5.08 -3.52
N ASP A 143 -4.30 4.91 -2.74
CA ASP A 143 -4.19 4.19 -1.47
C ASP A 143 -3.66 2.76 -1.67
N TRP A 144 -3.15 2.17 -0.58
CA TRP A 144 -2.72 0.78 -0.58
C TRP A 144 -3.93 -0.14 -0.67
N PHE A 145 -3.86 -1.11 -1.57
CA PHE A 145 -4.78 -2.22 -1.68
C PHE A 145 -4.18 -3.47 -1.05
N TYR A 146 -4.99 -4.22 -0.31
CA TYR A 146 -4.64 -5.51 0.25
C TYR A 146 -5.12 -6.65 -0.67
N GLY A 147 -4.33 -7.71 -0.76
CA GLY A 147 -4.71 -8.93 -1.45
C GLY A 147 -4.30 -10.16 -0.66
N ASN A 148 -5.26 -11.06 -0.44
CA ASN A 148 -5.08 -12.40 0.08
C ASN A 148 -5.76 -13.38 -0.89
N ASP A 149 -4.96 -14.12 -1.65
CA ASP A 149 -5.43 -15.08 -2.64
C ASP A 149 -4.51 -16.31 -2.71
N ALA A 150 -4.79 -17.28 -3.59
CA ALA A 150 -4.01 -18.52 -3.67
C ALA A 150 -2.50 -18.35 -3.97
N THR A 151 -2.06 -17.16 -4.40
CA THR A 151 -0.64 -16.85 -4.65
C THR A 151 0.09 -16.34 -3.42
N GLY A 152 -0.65 -15.88 -2.41
CA GLY A 152 -0.12 -15.40 -1.14
C GLY A 152 -0.86 -14.16 -0.65
N VAL A 153 -0.17 -13.43 0.23
CA VAL A 153 -0.67 -12.20 0.85
C VAL A 153 0.23 -11.04 0.46
N TYR A 154 -0.35 -9.97 -0.06
CA TYR A 154 0.38 -8.82 -0.59
C TYR A 154 -0.36 -7.51 -0.39
N ILE A 155 0.38 -6.42 -0.59
CA ILE A 155 -0.17 -5.09 -0.78
C ILE A 155 0.29 -4.52 -2.11
N THR A 156 -0.55 -3.70 -2.71
CA THR A 156 -0.24 -3.00 -3.95
C THR A 156 -0.60 -1.53 -3.88
N THR A 157 0.19 -0.71 -4.56
CA THR A 157 -0.19 0.67 -4.89
C THR A 157 0.04 0.93 -6.36
N THR A 158 -0.63 1.94 -6.88
CA THR A 158 -0.40 2.47 -8.22
C THR A 158 -0.17 3.97 -8.19
N THR A 159 0.55 4.50 -9.17
CA THR A 159 0.60 5.94 -9.39
C THR A 159 -0.73 6.43 -9.96
N THR A 160 -1.19 7.61 -9.54
CA THR A 160 -2.37 8.26 -10.13
C THR A 160 -2.05 8.74 -11.55
N ALA A 161 -3.06 8.81 -12.41
CA ALA A 161 -2.92 9.33 -13.77
C ALA A 161 -3.18 10.85 -13.83
N PRO A 162 -2.40 11.63 -14.59
CA PRO A 162 -1.15 11.23 -15.25
C PRO A 162 -0.02 11.01 -14.23
N SER A 163 0.80 9.99 -14.45
CA SER A 163 1.89 9.64 -13.53
C SER A 163 3.09 10.54 -13.76
N ASP A 164 3.58 11.18 -12.71
CA ASP A 164 4.74 12.06 -12.74
C ASP A 164 6.05 11.23 -12.80
N PRO A 165 7.09 11.65 -13.53
CA PRO A 165 8.36 10.93 -13.57
C PRO A 165 9.01 10.73 -12.20
N ALA A 166 8.81 11.64 -11.24
CA ALA A 166 9.33 11.47 -9.88
C ALA A 166 8.64 10.31 -9.16
N SER A 167 7.34 10.10 -9.36
CA SER A 167 6.61 8.96 -8.78
C SER A 167 7.09 7.61 -9.35
N ILE A 168 7.42 7.56 -10.65
CA ILE A 168 7.98 6.37 -11.28
C ILE A 168 9.40 6.10 -10.77
N ASP A 169 10.26 7.12 -10.72
CA ASP A 169 11.62 6.99 -10.17
C ASP A 169 11.58 6.59 -8.68
N ALA A 170 10.59 7.07 -7.92
CA ALA A 170 10.40 6.66 -6.53
C ALA A 170 10.09 5.16 -6.40
N LEU A 171 9.26 4.59 -7.30
CA LEU A 171 8.97 3.15 -7.31
C LEU A 171 10.19 2.31 -7.72
N ASP A 172 10.98 2.78 -8.68
CA ASP A 172 12.23 2.15 -9.09
C ASP A 172 13.24 2.11 -7.93
N ARG A 173 13.39 3.23 -7.22
CA ARG A 173 14.22 3.32 -6.00
C ARG A 173 13.69 2.45 -4.87
N LEU A 174 12.37 2.42 -4.69
CA LEU A 174 11.71 1.60 -3.68
C LEU A 174 11.97 0.11 -3.93
N MET A 175 11.93 -0.34 -5.19
CA MET A 175 12.28 -1.72 -5.56
C MET A 175 13.70 -2.08 -5.12
N GLY A 176 14.64 -1.14 -5.17
CA GLY A 176 16.01 -1.32 -4.67
C GLY A 176 16.11 -1.67 -3.18
N LYS A 177 15.05 -1.48 -2.38
CA LYS A 177 14.98 -1.85 -0.96
C LYS A 177 14.45 -3.28 -0.72
N PHE A 178 13.99 -3.97 -1.76
CA PHE A 178 13.39 -5.30 -1.66
C PHE A 178 14.11 -6.31 -2.56
N THR A 179 14.04 -7.58 -2.19
CA THR A 179 14.43 -8.67 -3.10
C THR A 179 13.29 -8.97 -4.09
N SER A 180 13.62 -9.64 -5.20
CA SER A 180 12.63 -10.08 -6.21
C SER A 180 11.58 -11.06 -5.68
N THR A 181 11.81 -11.67 -4.51
CA THR A 181 10.85 -12.53 -3.82
C THR A 181 9.93 -11.77 -2.87
N GLN A 182 10.32 -10.56 -2.46
CA GLN A 182 9.59 -9.71 -1.52
C GLN A 182 8.74 -8.65 -2.20
N ALA A 183 9.13 -8.20 -3.39
CA ALA A 183 8.38 -7.21 -4.15
C ALA A 183 8.47 -7.47 -5.66
N VAL A 184 7.48 -6.96 -6.38
CA VAL A 184 7.41 -6.99 -7.84
C VAL A 184 7.15 -5.58 -8.33
N HIS A 185 8.08 -5.09 -9.13
CA HIS A 185 8.00 -3.85 -9.87
C HIS A 185 8.82 -3.99 -11.15
N ALA A 186 8.29 -3.53 -12.28
CA ALA A 186 9.04 -3.43 -13.52
C ALA A 186 9.43 -1.98 -13.72
N THR A 187 10.67 -1.73 -14.14
CA THR A 187 11.17 -0.36 -14.35
C THR A 187 10.29 0.42 -15.31
N GLY A 188 9.93 1.64 -14.91
CA GLY A 188 8.98 2.48 -15.64
C GLY A 188 7.50 2.13 -15.45
N SER A 189 7.17 1.15 -14.62
CA SER A 189 5.78 0.76 -14.33
C SER A 189 5.11 1.72 -13.35
N THR A 190 3.78 1.80 -13.41
CA THR A 190 2.96 2.56 -12.46
C THR A 190 2.53 1.75 -11.25
N SER A 191 2.74 0.43 -11.26
CA SER A 191 2.30 -0.47 -10.19
C SER A 191 3.47 -1.00 -9.35
N PHE A 192 3.26 -1.09 -8.05
CA PHE A 192 4.19 -1.70 -7.12
C PHE A 192 3.47 -2.73 -6.24
N LYS A 193 3.98 -3.96 -6.19
CA LYS A 193 3.44 -5.04 -5.36
C LYS A 193 4.48 -5.48 -4.33
N VAL A 194 4.06 -5.64 -3.08
CA VAL A 194 4.91 -6.19 -2.00
C VAL A 194 4.23 -7.38 -1.36
N TRP A 195 4.97 -8.48 -1.24
CA TRP A 195 4.54 -9.68 -0.55
C TRP A 195 4.72 -9.54 0.96
N ILE A 196 3.67 -9.88 1.69
CA ILE A 196 3.68 -10.15 3.13
C ILE A 196 4.01 -11.63 3.34
N LYS A 197 3.32 -12.51 2.61
CA LYS A 197 3.58 -13.95 2.50
C LYS A 197 3.55 -14.34 1.03
N ASN A 198 4.57 -15.07 0.58
CA ASN A 198 4.66 -15.54 -0.79
C ASN A 198 4.65 -17.08 -0.77
N ASP A 199 3.71 -17.69 -1.49
CA ASP A 199 3.54 -19.14 -1.55
C ASP A 199 4.10 -19.77 -2.85
N SER A 200 4.85 -18.97 -3.63
CA SER A 200 5.53 -19.40 -4.86
C SER A 200 6.71 -20.35 -4.60
#